data_AF-A0A8J1YRT0-F1
#
_entry.id   AF-A0A8J1YRT0-F1
#
_cell.length_a   1.000
_cell.length_b   1.000
_cell.length_c   1.000
_cell.angle_alpha   90.00
_cell.angle_beta   90.00
_cell.angle_gamma   90.00
#
_symmetry.space_group_name_H-M   'P 1'
#
loop_
_entity.id
_entity.type
_entity.pdbx_description
1 polymer ?
#
loop_
_entity_poly.entity_id
_entity_poly.type
_entity_poly.pdbx_seq_one_letter_code
_entity_poly.pdbx_strand_id
1 'polypeptide(L)'
;MPVSPSGAETYELPDVVEPSSSEVYGEDDDPSTESAQLLQAKAITTVDVDEPQGQRVSGESQFNGEESRIEALIARTVPSTDDPSLPTLTLRVLLLGPAFCVLGACASQVFYFKSNVPQFSSYFVILATYPLGHLLASERLIKRGGKVLGCQLNPGAFSMKEAILVSVLSSSGGRSAYAADILAIMDLYFHTPMGPISSIVLLLTTQCIGFGLA
;
A
#
# COMPACT_ATOMS: atom_id res chain seq x y z
N MET A 1 -43.21 -4.72 -16.19
CA MET A 1 -43.94 -4.92 -17.45
C MET A 1 -43.05 -5.74 -18.37
N PRO A 2 -43.54 -6.80 -19.03
CA PRO A 2 -42.71 -7.53 -20.00
C PRO A 2 -42.55 -6.67 -21.25
N VAL A 3 -41.30 -6.45 -21.67
CA VAL A 3 -40.99 -5.62 -22.84
C VAL A 3 -41.05 -6.47 -24.12
N SER A 4 -41.82 -5.94 -25.08
CA SER A 4 -41.92 -6.32 -26.49
C SER A 4 -40.56 -6.52 -27.19
N PRO A 5 -40.14 -7.67 -27.75
CA PRO A 5 -38.88 -7.76 -28.53
C PRO A 5 -38.82 -6.74 -29.69
N SER A 6 -39.97 -6.40 -30.25
CA SER A 6 -40.13 -5.44 -31.36
C SER A 6 -40.00 -3.96 -30.96
N GLY A 7 -39.81 -3.64 -29.68
CA GLY A 7 -39.59 -2.26 -29.21
C GLY A 7 -38.12 -1.89 -29.00
N ALA A 8 -37.20 -2.84 -29.12
CA ALA A 8 -35.76 -2.60 -28.90
C ALA A 8 -35.03 -2.09 -30.17
N GLU A 9 -35.66 -2.22 -31.33
CA GLU A 9 -35.05 -1.98 -32.64
C GLU A 9 -35.30 -0.56 -33.21
N THR A 10 -36.00 0.32 -32.47
CA THR A 10 -36.29 1.71 -32.89
C THR A 10 -35.53 2.77 -32.09
N TYR A 11 -34.47 2.41 -31.38
CA TYR A 11 -33.61 3.40 -30.73
C TYR A 11 -32.66 4.00 -31.77
N GLU A 12 -33.15 4.96 -32.54
CA GLU A 12 -32.29 5.82 -33.36
C GLU A 12 -31.37 6.63 -32.43
N LEU A 13 -30.06 6.52 -32.66
CA LEU A 13 -29.06 7.30 -31.95
C LEU A 13 -29.27 8.79 -32.26
N PRO A 14 -29.24 9.69 -31.26
CA PRO A 14 -29.28 11.12 -31.52
C PRO A 14 -28.10 11.55 -32.41
N ASP A 15 -28.36 12.43 -33.38
CA ASP A 15 -27.31 12.97 -34.24
C ASP A 15 -26.21 13.64 -33.41
N VAL A 16 -24.97 13.23 -33.66
CA VAL A 16 -23.79 13.81 -33.01
C VAL A 16 -23.58 15.21 -33.58
N VAL A 17 -23.92 16.23 -32.80
CA VAL A 17 -23.51 17.61 -33.07
C VAL A 17 -22.00 17.69 -32.85
N GLU A 18 -21.22 17.77 -33.92
CA GLU A 18 -19.81 18.14 -33.83
C GLU A 18 -19.72 19.58 -33.29
N PRO A 19 -18.95 19.85 -32.22
CA PRO A 19 -18.79 21.21 -31.74
C PRO A 19 -17.95 22.01 -32.74
N SER A 20 -18.61 22.90 -33.47
CA SER A 20 -17.96 23.99 -34.17
C SER A 20 -17.29 24.91 -33.15
N SER A 21 -16.05 25.28 -33.45
CA SER A 21 -15.23 26.29 -32.79
C SER A 21 -16.00 27.48 -32.22
N SER A 22 -15.59 27.90 -31.01
CA SER A 22 -15.91 29.13 -30.27
C SER A 22 -17.29 29.24 -29.62
N GLU A 23 -17.46 28.59 -28.46
CA GLU A 23 -18.32 29.11 -27.40
C GLU A 23 -17.52 29.23 -26.10
N VAL A 24 -17.49 30.46 -25.61
CA VAL A 24 -16.76 30.94 -24.43
C VAL A 24 -17.44 30.40 -23.18
N TYR A 25 -16.76 29.54 -22.44
CA TYR A 25 -17.09 29.26 -21.04
C TYR A 25 -16.59 30.44 -20.19
N GLY A 26 -17.49 31.05 -19.42
CA GLY A 26 -17.15 32.14 -18.51
C GLY A 26 -16.18 31.67 -17.42
N GLU A 27 -15.09 32.42 -17.26
CA GLU A 27 -14.18 32.38 -16.13
C GLU A 27 -14.88 32.85 -14.85
N ASP A 28 -15.13 31.93 -13.93
CA ASP A 28 -15.39 32.24 -12.52
C ASP A 28 -14.81 31.09 -11.68
N ASP A 29 -13.49 31.14 -11.45
CA ASP A 29 -12.78 30.56 -10.29
C ASP A 29 -11.27 30.80 -10.48
N ASP A 30 -10.83 32.04 -10.27
CA ASP A 30 -9.41 32.39 -10.21
C ASP A 30 -8.90 32.27 -8.75
N PRO A 31 -8.04 31.29 -8.42
CA PRO A 31 -7.51 31.08 -7.07
C PRO A 31 -6.59 32.22 -6.59
N SER A 32 -6.25 33.18 -7.44
CA SER A 32 -5.41 34.32 -7.07
C SER A 32 -6.12 35.32 -6.14
N THR A 33 -7.45 35.45 -6.23
CA THR A 33 -8.23 36.44 -5.46
C THR A 33 -8.32 36.10 -3.98
N GLU A 34 -8.45 34.81 -3.63
CA GLU A 34 -8.47 34.33 -2.25
C GLU A 34 -7.08 34.50 -1.59
N SER A 35 -6.01 34.23 -2.33
CA SER A 35 -4.63 34.43 -1.85
C SER A 35 -4.28 35.91 -1.63
N ALA A 36 -4.85 36.82 -2.42
CA ALA A 36 -4.68 38.27 -2.22
C ALA A 36 -5.39 38.76 -0.94
N GLN A 37 -6.57 38.21 -0.63
CA GLN A 37 -7.30 38.54 0.61
C GLN A 37 -6.59 38.03 1.87
N LEU A 38 -5.96 36.85 1.81
CA LEU A 38 -5.18 36.31 2.94
C LEU A 38 -3.88 37.09 3.20
N LEU A 39 -3.23 37.60 2.14
CA LEU A 39 -2.07 38.50 2.26
C LEU A 39 -2.46 39.85 2.87
N GLN A 40 -3.63 40.37 2.52
CA GLN A 40 -4.13 41.64 3.06
C GLN A 40 -4.60 41.51 4.51
N ALA A 41 -5.20 40.38 4.89
CA ALA A 41 -5.57 40.07 6.27
C ALA A 41 -4.34 39.89 7.19
N LYS A 42 -3.23 39.37 6.65
CA LYS A 42 -1.97 39.19 7.38
C LYS A 42 -1.20 40.50 7.62
N ALA A 43 -1.42 41.51 6.77
CA ALA A 43 -0.80 42.84 6.91
C ALA A 43 -1.41 43.68 8.06
N ILE A 44 -2.54 43.29 8.64
CA ILE A 44 -3.24 44.06 9.69
C ILE A 44 -2.79 43.65 11.12
N THR A 45 -2.04 42.56 11.30
CA THR A 45 -1.66 42.04 12.64
C THR A 45 -0.15 42.07 12.92
N THR A 46 0.54 43.16 12.61
CA THR A 46 1.87 43.43 13.16
C THR A 46 1.89 44.80 13.81
N VAL A 47 1.63 44.78 15.13
CA VAL A 47 1.86 45.89 16.05
C VAL A 47 3.37 46.16 16.12
N ASP A 48 3.70 47.45 16.06
CA ASP A 48 5.02 48.09 16.03
C ASP A 48 6.08 47.52 17.00
N VAL A 49 7.29 47.27 16.48
CA VAL A 49 8.56 47.50 17.20
C VAL A 49 9.60 48.03 16.20
N ASP A 50 10.12 49.21 16.51
CA ASP A 50 11.05 50.07 15.77
C ASP A 50 12.51 49.56 15.81
N GLU A 51 13.23 49.52 14.68
CA GLU A 51 14.71 49.52 14.64
C GLU A 51 15.26 50.01 13.26
N PRO A 52 16.35 50.80 13.20
CA PRO A 52 16.83 51.43 11.96
C PRO A 52 17.79 50.56 11.13
N GLN A 53 18.07 51.09 9.93
CA GLN A 53 18.81 50.52 8.79
C GLN A 53 20.06 49.67 9.11
N GLY A 54 20.13 48.49 8.49
CA GLY A 54 21.37 47.70 8.40
C GLY A 54 21.20 46.34 7.74
N GLN A 55 21.26 46.32 6.40
CA GLN A 55 21.76 45.23 5.53
C GLN A 55 21.33 43.78 5.80
N ARG A 56 20.66 43.14 4.83
CA ARG A 56 20.53 41.67 4.54
C ARG A 56 19.25 41.46 3.69
N VAL A 57 19.05 40.45 2.83
CA VAL A 57 19.74 39.21 2.49
C VAL A 57 19.14 38.71 1.16
N SER A 58 19.96 37.99 0.39
CA SER A 58 19.57 37.24 -0.81
C SER A 58 18.29 36.44 -0.64
N GLY A 59 17.39 36.54 -1.63
CA GLY A 59 16.17 35.75 -1.79
C GLY A 59 16.37 34.25 -2.06
N GLU A 60 17.55 33.69 -1.75
CA GLU A 60 17.88 32.25 -1.94
C GLU A 60 17.94 31.49 -0.60
N SER A 61 17.75 32.15 0.54
CA SER A 61 18.03 31.57 1.86
C SER A 61 16.82 31.01 2.63
N GLN A 62 15.59 31.26 2.17
CA GLN A 62 14.38 30.75 2.86
C GLN A 62 13.96 29.35 2.41
N PHE A 63 14.12 28.98 1.14
CA PHE A 63 13.82 27.64 0.64
C PHE A 63 14.83 26.59 1.15
N ASN A 64 16.11 26.95 1.17
CA ASN A 64 17.21 26.07 1.63
C ASN A 64 17.15 25.78 3.16
N GLY A 65 16.54 26.69 3.93
CA GLY A 65 16.42 26.57 5.40
C GLY A 65 15.37 25.56 5.85
N GLU A 66 14.23 25.48 5.14
CA GLU A 66 13.20 24.48 5.40
C GLU A 66 13.63 23.09 4.92
N GLU A 67 14.25 22.98 3.75
CA GLU A 67 14.87 21.73 3.28
C GLU A 67 15.92 21.22 4.26
N SER A 68 16.83 22.07 4.74
CA SER A 68 17.84 21.69 5.75
C SER A 68 17.23 21.22 7.08
N ARG A 69 16.09 21.81 7.50
CA ARG A 69 15.40 21.39 8.73
C ARG A 69 14.72 20.02 8.56
N ILE A 70 14.12 19.79 7.40
CA ILE A 70 13.51 18.50 7.05
C ILE A 70 14.60 17.43 6.94
N GLU A 71 15.72 17.72 6.26
CA GLU A 71 16.87 16.83 6.16
C GLU A 71 17.47 16.49 7.53
N ALA A 72 17.61 17.47 8.42
CA ALA A 72 18.09 17.25 9.78
C ALA A 72 17.14 16.38 10.62
N LEU A 73 15.82 16.51 10.42
CA LEU A 73 14.82 15.65 11.06
C LEU A 73 14.88 14.22 10.50
N ILE A 74 15.05 14.06 9.18
CA ILE A 74 15.20 12.75 8.53
C ILE A 74 16.48 12.06 9.02
N ALA A 75 17.61 12.77 9.05
CA ALA A 75 18.89 12.24 9.51
C ALA A 75 18.88 11.81 11.00
N ARG A 76 18.02 12.41 11.82
CA ARG A 76 17.82 12.01 13.22
C ARG A 76 16.87 10.82 13.38
N THR A 77 15.93 10.66 12.47
CA THR A 77 14.87 9.63 12.57
C THR A 77 15.30 8.33 11.88
N VAL A 78 16.05 8.43 10.78
CA VAL A 78 16.52 7.31 9.98
C VAL A 78 18.05 7.22 10.08
N PRO A 79 18.62 6.11 10.57
CA PRO A 79 20.06 5.93 10.55
C PRO A 79 20.58 5.87 9.11
N SER A 80 21.54 6.73 8.78
CA SER A 80 22.15 6.79 7.43
C SER A 80 23.08 5.61 7.12
N THR A 81 23.37 4.76 8.11
CA THR A 81 24.28 3.62 7.98
C THR A 81 23.54 2.32 8.31
N ASP A 82 23.64 1.35 7.40
CA ASP A 82 23.12 0.00 7.62
C ASP A 82 24.21 -0.92 8.19
N ASP A 83 23.86 -1.78 9.15
CA ASP A 83 24.75 -2.81 9.68
C ASP A 83 24.48 -4.17 8.99
N PRO A 84 25.38 -4.66 8.13
CA PRO A 84 25.19 -5.89 7.37
C PRO A 84 25.36 -7.17 8.22
N SER A 85 25.84 -7.07 9.47
CA SER A 85 26.05 -8.23 10.34
C SER A 85 24.78 -8.73 11.03
N LEU A 86 23.71 -7.93 11.01
CA LEU A 86 22.43 -8.28 11.63
C LEU A 86 21.74 -9.43 10.88
N PRO A 87 21.24 -10.45 11.58
CA PRO A 87 20.58 -11.59 10.95
C PRO A 87 19.24 -11.19 10.33
N THR A 88 19.10 -11.40 9.03
CA THR A 88 17.88 -11.04 8.27
C THR A 88 16.96 -12.24 8.06
N LEU A 89 17.50 -13.41 7.69
CA LEU A 89 16.74 -14.63 7.43
C LEU A 89 16.83 -15.60 8.61
N THR A 90 15.84 -15.55 9.51
CA THR A 90 15.77 -16.46 10.66
C THR A 90 14.54 -17.36 10.59
N LEU A 91 14.57 -18.48 11.32
CA LEU A 91 13.46 -19.43 11.33
C LEU A 91 12.17 -18.79 11.85
N ARG A 92 12.26 -17.83 12.80
CA ARG A 92 11.09 -17.06 13.27
C ARG A 92 10.41 -16.25 12.16
N VAL A 93 11.17 -15.66 11.24
CA VAL A 93 10.62 -14.96 10.07
C VAL A 93 9.92 -15.94 9.13
N LEU A 94 10.54 -17.12 8.92
CA LEU A 94 9.96 -18.19 8.11
C LEU A 94 8.72 -18.83 8.74
N LEU A 95 8.48 -18.67 10.04
CA LEU A 95 7.22 -19.07 10.69
C LEU A 95 6.18 -17.95 10.65
N LEU A 96 6.56 -16.74 11.08
CA LEU A 96 5.64 -15.60 11.20
C LEU A 96 5.16 -15.09 9.83
N GLY A 97 6.06 -14.96 8.86
CA GLY A 97 5.74 -14.46 7.51
C GLY A 97 4.68 -15.32 6.81
N PRO A 98 4.89 -16.63 6.65
CA PRO A 98 3.89 -17.52 6.08
C PRO A 98 2.59 -17.60 6.89
N ALA A 99 2.66 -17.51 8.24
CA ALA A 99 1.45 -17.49 9.06
C ALA A 99 0.58 -16.26 8.76
N PHE A 100 1.16 -15.06 8.71
CA PHE A 100 0.44 -13.84 8.32
C PHE A 100 0.02 -13.85 6.85
N CYS A 101 0.82 -14.44 5.96
CA CYS A 101 0.49 -14.66 4.56
C CYS A 101 -0.79 -15.51 4.41
N VAL A 102 -0.86 -16.67 5.08
CA VAL A 102 -2.04 -17.55 5.05
C VAL A 102 -3.28 -16.85 5.62
N LEU A 103 -3.13 -16.12 6.74
CA LEU A 103 -4.24 -15.35 7.33
C LEU A 103 -4.75 -14.26 6.36
N GLY A 104 -3.85 -13.50 5.75
CA GLY A 104 -4.17 -12.47 4.77
C GLY A 104 -4.84 -13.05 3.53
N ALA A 105 -4.31 -14.16 2.99
CA ALA A 105 -4.87 -14.86 1.84
C ALA A 105 -6.28 -15.40 2.14
N CYS A 106 -6.49 -16.03 3.30
CA CYS A 106 -7.81 -16.52 3.70
C CYS A 106 -8.84 -15.39 3.82
N ALA A 107 -8.47 -14.28 4.47
CA ALA A 107 -9.36 -13.12 4.60
C ALA A 107 -9.67 -12.52 3.22
N SER A 108 -8.65 -12.32 2.38
CA SER A 108 -8.81 -11.79 1.02
C SER A 108 -9.70 -12.69 0.15
N GLN A 109 -9.55 -14.02 0.25
CA GLN A 109 -10.34 -14.98 -0.52
C GLN A 109 -11.83 -14.95 -0.10
N VAL A 110 -12.11 -14.90 1.20
CA VAL A 110 -13.50 -14.87 1.72
C VAL A 110 -14.23 -13.61 1.26
N PHE A 111 -13.54 -12.47 1.19
CA PHE A 111 -14.14 -11.21 0.77
C PHE A 111 -14.06 -10.95 -0.74
N TYR A 112 -13.46 -11.84 -1.53
CA TYR A 112 -13.19 -11.60 -2.95
C TYR A 112 -14.45 -11.30 -3.78
N PHE A 113 -15.56 -12.01 -3.54
CA PHE A 113 -16.82 -11.80 -4.25
C PHE A 113 -17.70 -10.69 -3.64
N LYS A 114 -17.21 -9.96 -2.64
CA LYS A 114 -17.99 -8.90 -1.99
C LYS A 114 -17.76 -7.58 -2.70
N SER A 115 -18.82 -6.79 -2.90
CA SER A 115 -18.73 -5.47 -3.56
C SER A 115 -17.86 -4.45 -2.82
N ASN A 116 -17.72 -4.58 -1.49
CA ASN A 116 -16.77 -3.81 -0.70
C ASN A 116 -15.76 -4.78 -0.08
N VAL A 117 -14.56 -4.82 -0.65
CA VAL A 117 -13.49 -5.73 -0.24
C VAL A 117 -12.54 -5.01 0.72
N PRO A 118 -12.56 -5.33 2.03
CA PRO A 118 -11.56 -4.81 2.95
C PRO A 118 -10.16 -5.27 2.52
N GLN A 119 -9.24 -4.31 2.37
CA GLN A 119 -7.87 -4.60 1.99
C GLN A 119 -7.07 -5.02 3.23
N PHE A 120 -6.31 -6.11 3.11
CA PHE A 120 -5.40 -6.54 4.16
C PHE A 120 -4.19 -5.58 4.23
N SER A 121 -4.10 -4.78 5.29
CA SER A 121 -3.10 -3.73 5.42
C SER A 121 -1.72 -4.29 5.79
N SER A 122 -0.68 -3.91 5.04
CA SER A 122 0.72 -4.24 5.37
C SER A 122 1.17 -3.61 6.69
N TYR A 123 0.68 -2.41 7.02
CA TYR A 123 0.98 -1.75 8.29
C TYR A 123 0.50 -2.56 9.49
N PHE A 124 -0.66 -3.22 9.37
CA PHE A 124 -1.15 -4.11 10.42
C PHE A 124 -0.15 -5.26 10.67
N VAL A 125 0.41 -5.84 9.61
CA VAL A 125 1.41 -6.91 9.72
C VAL A 125 2.66 -6.40 10.42
N ILE A 126 3.17 -5.22 10.06
CA ILE A 126 4.35 -4.62 10.70
C ILE A 126 4.11 -4.40 12.20
N LEU A 127 2.98 -3.79 12.55
CA LEU A 127 2.61 -3.49 13.94
C LEU A 127 2.37 -4.76 14.77
N ALA A 128 1.75 -5.79 14.19
CA ALA A 128 1.51 -7.06 14.87
C ALA A 128 2.79 -7.90 15.01
N THR A 129 3.69 -7.81 14.03
CA THR A 129 4.94 -8.59 14.02
C THR A 129 5.91 -8.12 15.10
N TYR A 130 5.95 -6.83 15.44
CA TYR A 130 6.87 -6.31 16.46
C TYR A 130 6.70 -6.95 17.86
N PRO A 131 5.49 -6.96 18.47
CA PRO A 131 5.28 -7.63 19.76
C PRO A 131 5.38 -9.16 19.64
N LEU A 132 4.90 -9.77 18.55
CA LEU A 132 5.01 -11.23 18.34
C LEU A 132 6.46 -11.68 18.17
N GLY A 133 7.27 -10.91 17.45
CA GLY A 133 8.69 -11.16 17.24
C GLY A 133 9.47 -11.07 18.55
N HIS A 134 9.15 -10.09 19.40
CA HIS A 134 9.74 -9.99 20.73
C HIS A 134 9.29 -11.12 21.67
N LEU A 135 8.03 -11.54 21.57
CA LEU A 135 7.47 -12.66 22.33
C LEU A 135 8.10 -14.00 21.93
N LEU A 136 8.33 -14.24 20.63
CA LEU A 136 9.08 -15.40 20.13
C LEU A 136 10.58 -15.32 20.46
N ALA A 137 11.15 -14.12 20.55
CA ALA A 137 12.54 -13.91 20.97
C ALA A 137 12.74 -14.11 22.48
N SER A 138 11.67 -13.99 23.28
CA SER A 138 11.68 -14.25 24.71
C SER A 138 11.98 -15.73 24.98
N GLU A 139 12.90 -15.99 25.91
CA GLU A 139 13.39 -17.35 26.26
C GLU A 139 12.28 -18.33 26.71
N ARG A 140 11.06 -17.81 26.92
CA ARG A 140 9.88 -18.59 27.30
C ARG A 140 9.36 -19.50 26.18
N LEU A 141 9.53 -19.13 24.91
CA LEU A 141 9.00 -19.89 23.76
C LEU A 141 10.10 -20.63 22.99
N ILE A 142 11.29 -20.04 22.84
CA ILE A 142 12.40 -20.63 22.09
C ILE A 142 13.66 -20.59 22.95
N LYS A 143 14.15 -21.75 23.38
CA LYS A 143 15.43 -21.87 24.09
C LYS A 143 16.57 -21.38 23.19
N ARG A 144 17.35 -20.41 23.68
CA ARG A 144 18.63 -20.01 23.06
C ARG A 144 19.53 -21.25 22.93
N GLY A 145 19.95 -21.57 21.71
CA GLY A 145 20.90 -22.66 21.44
C GLY A 145 20.34 -23.87 20.68
N GLY A 146 19.03 -23.94 20.41
CA GLY A 146 18.50 -24.93 19.46
C GLY A 146 19.02 -24.64 18.05
N LYS A 147 19.68 -25.61 17.40
CA LYS A 147 19.87 -25.60 15.95
C LYS A 147 18.80 -26.52 15.36
N VAL A 148 17.91 -25.97 14.54
CA VAL A 148 16.98 -26.79 13.74
C VAL A 148 17.39 -26.59 12.29
N LEU A 149 17.70 -27.68 11.60
CA LEU A 149 18.12 -27.68 10.19
C LEU A 149 19.37 -26.82 9.88
N GLY A 150 20.26 -26.61 10.87
CA GLY A 150 21.47 -25.80 10.71
C GLY A 150 21.29 -24.29 10.97
N CYS A 151 20.06 -23.80 11.06
CA CYS A 151 19.75 -22.43 11.46
C CYS A 151 19.67 -22.30 12.99
N GLN A 152 20.28 -21.24 13.55
CA GLN A 152 20.09 -20.91 14.96
C GLN A 152 18.64 -20.48 15.21
N LEU A 153 17.97 -21.18 16.12
CA LEU A 153 16.54 -21.00 16.41
C LEU A 153 16.26 -19.66 17.11
N ASN A 154 17.26 -19.10 17.81
CA ASN A 154 17.20 -17.78 18.42
C ASN A 154 18.59 -17.09 18.39
N PRO A 155 18.92 -16.35 17.32
CA PRO A 155 20.21 -15.66 17.19
C PRO A 155 20.28 -14.35 17.98
N GLY A 156 19.20 -13.90 18.65
CA GLY A 156 19.21 -12.66 19.43
C GLY A 156 17.89 -11.89 19.42
N ALA A 157 17.93 -10.63 19.83
CA ALA A 157 16.76 -9.73 19.85
C ALA A 157 16.11 -9.62 18.45
N PHE A 158 14.82 -9.31 18.41
CA PHE A 158 14.09 -9.14 17.16
C PHE A 158 14.54 -7.86 16.46
N SER A 159 15.08 -7.99 15.24
CA SER A 159 15.60 -6.87 14.46
C SER A 159 14.50 -6.23 13.60
N MET A 160 14.61 -4.93 13.33
CA MET A 160 13.74 -4.23 12.39
C MET A 160 13.79 -4.87 10.99
N LYS A 161 14.94 -5.42 10.59
CA LYS A 161 15.11 -6.11 9.30
C LYS A 161 14.20 -7.33 9.19
N GLU A 162 14.05 -8.09 10.27
CA GLU A 162 13.19 -9.26 10.33
C GLU A 162 11.71 -8.87 10.30
N ALA A 163 11.33 -7.78 10.99
CA ALA A 163 9.97 -7.25 10.96
C ALA A 163 9.55 -6.83 9.55
N ILE A 164 10.44 -6.12 8.84
CA ILE A 164 10.21 -5.71 7.46
C ILE A 164 10.16 -6.94 6.55
N LEU A 165 11.07 -7.90 6.72
CA LEU A 165 11.08 -9.12 5.90
C LEU A 165 9.77 -9.92 6.07
N VAL A 166 9.24 -10.05 7.30
CA VAL A 166 7.92 -10.66 7.56
C VAL A 166 6.81 -9.92 6.83
N SER A 167 6.81 -8.58 6.88
CA SER A 167 5.80 -7.77 6.18
C SER A 167 5.85 -7.98 4.66
N VAL A 168 7.04 -7.97 4.07
CA VAL A 168 7.23 -8.22 2.64
C VAL A 168 6.72 -9.61 2.27
N LEU A 169 7.11 -10.63 3.02
CA LEU A 169 6.70 -12.02 2.80
C LEU A 169 5.18 -12.23 2.97
N SER A 170 4.56 -11.53 3.92
CA SER A 170 3.11 -11.56 4.09
C SER A 170 2.38 -10.84 2.96
N SER A 171 2.91 -9.71 2.49
CA SER A 171 2.26 -8.89 1.46
C SER A 171 2.34 -9.52 0.06
N SER A 172 3.39 -10.29 -0.23
CA SER A 172 3.60 -10.93 -1.54
C SER A 172 2.62 -12.08 -1.80
N GLY A 173 2.19 -12.80 -0.76
CA GLY A 173 1.28 -13.94 -0.88
C GLY A 173 -0.10 -13.75 -0.24
N GLY A 174 -0.35 -12.64 0.45
CA GLY A 174 -1.61 -12.39 1.16
C GLY A 174 -2.80 -11.96 0.30
N ARG A 175 -2.70 -12.07 -1.03
CA ARG A 175 -3.74 -11.66 -1.99
C ARG A 175 -4.60 -12.86 -2.42
N SER A 176 -5.83 -12.58 -2.84
CA SER A 176 -6.72 -13.59 -3.43
C SER A 176 -6.14 -14.14 -4.75
N ALA A 177 -6.37 -15.42 -5.03
CA ALA A 177 -5.90 -16.06 -6.25
C ALA A 177 -6.81 -15.67 -7.43
N TYR A 178 -6.22 -15.12 -8.50
CA TYR A 178 -6.96 -14.66 -9.67
C TYR A 178 -7.83 -15.78 -10.27
N ALA A 179 -7.25 -16.96 -10.50
CA ALA A 179 -7.97 -18.10 -11.09
C ALA A 179 -9.22 -18.58 -10.32
N ALA A 180 -9.47 -18.09 -9.10
CA ALA A 180 -10.72 -18.34 -8.41
C ALA A 180 -11.95 -17.77 -9.13
N ASP A 181 -11.82 -16.64 -9.84
CA ASP A 181 -12.93 -16.12 -10.67
C ASP A 181 -13.20 -16.99 -11.89
N ILE A 182 -12.16 -17.48 -12.57
CA ILE A 182 -12.27 -18.40 -13.69
C ILE A 182 -13.02 -19.67 -13.25
N LEU A 183 -12.63 -20.24 -12.11
CA LEU A 183 -13.31 -21.42 -11.56
C LEU A 183 -14.78 -21.14 -11.23
N ALA A 184 -15.09 -19.98 -10.64
CA ALA A 184 -16.46 -19.60 -10.34
C ALA A 184 -17.30 -19.39 -11.62
N ILE A 185 -16.74 -18.82 -12.68
CA ILE A 185 -17.42 -18.62 -13.97
C ILE A 185 -17.69 -19.96 -14.64
N MET A 186 -16.72 -20.88 -14.63
CA MET A 186 -16.89 -22.23 -15.20
C MET A 186 -18.00 -23.02 -14.52
N ASP A 187 -18.13 -22.89 -13.21
CA ASP A 187 -19.19 -23.56 -12.44
C ASP A 187 -20.56 -22.88 -12.64
N LEU A 188 -20.61 -21.55 -12.58
CA LEU A 188 -21.85 -20.77 -12.61
C LEU A 188 -22.46 -20.65 -14.02
N TYR A 189 -21.66 -20.40 -15.05
CA TYR A 189 -22.14 -20.12 -16.40
C TYR A 189 -22.03 -21.31 -17.35
N PHE A 190 -20.99 -22.14 -17.20
CA PHE A 190 -20.74 -23.26 -18.12
C PHE A 190 -21.15 -24.63 -17.56
N HIS A 191 -21.64 -24.68 -16.30
CA HIS A 191 -22.11 -25.89 -15.62
C HIS A 191 -21.15 -27.09 -15.74
N THR A 192 -19.86 -26.82 -15.86
CA THR A 192 -18.82 -27.82 -16.06
C THR A 192 -17.83 -27.70 -14.92
N PRO A 193 -18.10 -28.35 -13.78
CA PRO A 193 -17.22 -28.27 -12.62
C PRO A 193 -15.87 -28.91 -12.96
N MET A 194 -14.80 -28.13 -12.81
CA MET A 194 -13.43 -28.62 -12.91
C MET A 194 -13.14 -29.59 -11.75
N GLY A 195 -12.41 -30.67 -12.03
CA GLY A 195 -11.97 -31.59 -10.99
C GLY A 195 -11.07 -30.89 -9.96
N PRO A 196 -11.05 -31.34 -8.70
CA PRO A 196 -10.32 -30.67 -7.63
C PRO A 196 -8.81 -30.58 -7.90
N ILE A 197 -8.23 -31.62 -8.51
CA ILE A 197 -6.81 -31.65 -8.86
C ILE A 197 -6.52 -30.63 -9.97
N SER A 198 -7.34 -30.58 -11.03
CA SER A 198 -7.18 -29.59 -12.11
C SER A 198 -7.35 -28.16 -11.60
N SER A 199 -8.28 -27.92 -10.68
CA SER A 199 -8.47 -26.59 -10.07
C SER A 199 -7.25 -26.15 -9.25
N ILE A 200 -6.66 -27.04 -8.45
CA ILE A 200 -5.45 -26.73 -7.66
C ILE A 200 -4.27 -26.46 -8.59
N VAL A 201 -4.07 -27.28 -9.62
CA VAL A 201 -2.99 -27.09 -10.60
C VAL A 201 -3.17 -25.76 -11.34
N LEU A 202 -4.39 -25.43 -11.77
CA LEU A 202 -4.69 -24.16 -12.42
C LEU A 202 -4.34 -22.97 -11.50
N LEU A 203 -4.82 -23.00 -10.25
CA LEU A 203 -4.51 -21.96 -9.25
C LEU A 203 -3.00 -21.84 -9.02
N LEU A 204 -2.29 -22.95 -8.88
CA LEU A 204 -0.84 -22.95 -8.67
C LEU A 204 -0.09 -22.37 -9.87
N THR A 205 -0.43 -22.81 -11.09
CA THR A 205 0.21 -22.34 -12.33
C THR A 205 0.00 -20.85 -12.53
N THR A 206 -1.20 -20.30 -12.28
CA THR A 206 -1.43 -18.85 -12.43
C THR A 206 -0.60 -18.03 -11.45
N GLN A 207 -0.45 -18.49 -10.20
CA GLN A 207 0.40 -17.80 -9.24
C GLN A 207 1.90 -17.92 -9.62
N CYS A 208 2.35 -19.09 -10.10
CA CYS A 208 3.74 -19.29 -10.52
C CYS A 208 4.11 -18.47 -11.76
N ILE A 209 3.23 -18.35 -12.76
CA ILE A 209 3.45 -17.52 -13.95
C ILE A 209 3.65 -16.05 -13.54
N GLY A 210 2.86 -15.57 -12.56
CA GLY A 210 2.99 -14.22 -12.03
C GLY A 210 4.37 -13.91 -11.45
N PHE A 211 5.02 -14.88 -10.80
CA PHE A 211 6.39 -14.73 -10.29
C PHE A 211 7.47 -15.02 -11.34
N GLY A 212 7.17 -15.80 -12.37
CA GLY A 212 8.13 -16.19 -13.41
C GLY A 212 8.36 -15.16 -14.51
N LEU A 213 7.43 -14.20 -14.68
CA LEU A 213 7.53 -13.11 -15.65
C LEU A 213 8.01 -11.78 -15.04
N ALA A 214 8.19 -11.72 -13.73
CA ALA A 214 8.69 -10.56 -12.99
C ALA A 214 10.23 -10.55 -12.96
#